data_AF-A0A5N5QLK4-F1
#
_entry.id   AF-A0A5N5QLK4-F1
#
_cell.length_a   1.000
_cell.length_b   1.000
_cell.length_c   1.000
_cell.angle_alpha   90.00
_cell.angle_beta   90.00
_cell.angle_gamma   90.00
#
_symmetry.space_group_name_H-M   'P 1'
#
loop_
_entity.id
_entity.type
_entity.pdbx_description
1 polymer ?
#
loop_
_entity_poly.entity_id
_entity_poly.type
_entity_poly.pdbx_seq_one_letter_code
_entity_poly.pdbx_strand_id
1 'polypeptide(L)'
;MLPALPPIHSASLRKHAFTDISVFRLPSDADLDQVQNTDNDRLAFLGRAALDYALAGHDAGGLDEKLASCAYSYDIVRFLHVAWRPTDAPNSNSAVSRAEAARLMEAYVGALLLEAENEAMAFARDLVRSLFNLPSPPPLPLPVVPALHPTGSLHDLATRHGIQLAWQDSPEGPNHAHRWISVLTLRHIPSGRTWPSIARGTATSKKLARADAAARVLPVWDSLLIPHV
;
A
#
# COMPACT_ATOMS: atom_id res chain seq x y z
N MET A 1 -16.12 -13.98 2.51
CA MET A 1 -15.57 -14.98 1.56
C MET A 1 -14.12 -14.61 1.34
N LEU A 2 -13.21 -15.57 1.52
CA LEU A 2 -11.78 -15.34 1.30
C LEU A 2 -11.50 -15.08 -0.19
N PRO A 3 -10.54 -14.21 -0.55
CA PRO A 3 -10.15 -13.99 -1.95
C PRO A 3 -9.56 -15.27 -2.58
N ALA A 4 -9.48 -15.32 -3.90
CA ALA A 4 -8.77 -16.43 -4.56
C ALA A 4 -7.27 -16.32 -4.27
N LEU A 5 -6.61 -17.44 -3.96
CA LEU A 5 -5.18 -17.49 -3.68
C LEU A 5 -4.39 -17.33 -5.01
N PRO A 6 -3.63 -16.24 -5.22
CA PRO A 6 -2.84 -16.06 -6.44
C PRO A 6 -1.68 -17.04 -6.46
N PRO A 7 -1.32 -17.65 -7.60
CA PRO A 7 -0.20 -18.58 -7.66
C PRO A 7 1.16 -17.86 -7.59
N ILE A 8 2.12 -18.45 -6.85
CA ILE A 8 3.54 -18.08 -6.93
C ILE A 8 4.14 -18.82 -8.12
N HIS A 9 4.56 -18.11 -9.17
CA HIS A 9 5.02 -18.69 -10.44
C HIS A 9 6.45 -19.25 -10.35
N SER A 10 7.31 -18.57 -9.62
CA SER A 10 8.69 -18.94 -9.39
C SER A 10 8.78 -20.16 -8.48
N ALA A 11 9.32 -21.26 -9.02
CA ALA A 11 9.50 -22.49 -8.26
C ALA A 11 10.47 -22.31 -7.07
N SER A 12 11.49 -21.45 -7.21
CA SER A 12 12.43 -21.17 -6.13
C SER A 12 11.78 -20.35 -5.01
N LEU A 13 10.99 -19.32 -5.34
CA LEU A 13 10.26 -18.53 -4.34
C LEU A 13 9.17 -19.36 -3.66
N ARG A 14 8.49 -20.23 -4.41
CA ARG A 14 7.52 -21.16 -3.84
C ARG A 14 8.20 -22.07 -2.81
N LYS A 15 9.32 -22.72 -3.18
CA LYS A 15 10.08 -23.54 -2.24
C LYS A 15 10.49 -22.73 -1.00
N HIS A 16 10.98 -21.51 -1.19
CA HIS A 16 11.40 -20.63 -0.11
C HIS A 16 10.25 -20.27 0.84
N ALA A 17 9.10 -19.85 0.31
CA ALA A 17 7.92 -19.46 1.11
C ALA A 17 7.40 -20.59 2.00
N PHE A 18 7.53 -21.83 1.53
CA PHE A 18 7.07 -23.03 2.23
C PHE A 18 8.18 -23.72 3.04
N THR A 19 9.38 -23.15 3.19
CA THR A 19 10.46 -23.76 3.98
C THR A 19 10.60 -23.06 5.32
N ASP A 20 10.40 -23.81 6.40
CA ASP A 20 10.60 -23.33 7.77
C ASP A 20 12.08 -23.40 8.19
N ILE A 21 12.49 -22.48 9.07
CA ILE A 21 13.86 -22.41 9.62
C ILE A 21 14.30 -23.71 10.31
N SER A 22 13.37 -24.50 10.86
CA SER A 22 13.67 -25.77 11.52
C SER A 22 14.42 -26.75 10.60
N VAL A 23 14.18 -26.70 9.29
CA VAL A 23 14.84 -27.55 8.27
C VAL A 23 16.36 -27.40 8.29
N PHE A 24 16.86 -26.23 8.68
CA PHE A 24 18.29 -25.90 8.60
C PHE A 24 19.01 -25.96 9.95
N ARG A 25 18.29 -26.13 11.08
CA ARG A 25 18.88 -26.11 12.43
C ARG A 25 19.59 -27.42 12.86
N LEU A 26 19.98 -28.31 11.94
CA LEU A 26 20.40 -29.68 12.29
C LEU A 26 21.80 -30.16 11.87
N PRO A 27 22.67 -29.36 11.25
CA PRO A 27 24.12 -29.60 11.42
C PRO A 27 24.89 -28.32 11.77
N SER A 28 25.80 -28.41 12.73
CA SER A 28 26.50 -27.29 13.41
C SER A 28 27.45 -26.44 12.55
N ASP A 29 27.46 -26.60 11.22
CA ASP A 29 28.44 -25.99 10.31
C ASP A 29 27.80 -25.24 9.12
N ALA A 30 26.48 -24.99 9.15
CA ALA A 30 25.84 -24.20 8.10
C ALA A 30 26.16 -22.70 8.26
N ASP A 31 26.72 -22.10 7.22
CA ASP A 31 27.01 -20.66 7.13
C ASP A 31 25.72 -19.86 7.38
N LEU A 32 25.68 -19.03 8.43
CA LEU A 32 24.47 -18.37 8.94
C LEU A 32 23.79 -17.50 7.87
N ASP A 33 24.59 -16.93 6.97
CA ASP A 33 24.11 -16.12 5.84
C ASP A 33 23.43 -16.97 4.76
N GLN A 34 23.81 -18.24 4.62
CA GLN A 34 23.16 -19.17 3.71
C GLN A 34 21.81 -19.63 4.26
N VAL A 35 21.72 -19.85 5.58
CA VAL A 35 20.48 -20.26 6.27
C VAL A 35 19.40 -19.17 6.23
N GLN A 36 19.75 -17.92 6.55
CA GLN A 36 18.83 -16.77 6.52
C GLN A 36 18.30 -16.41 5.12
N ASN A 37 18.91 -16.94 4.06
CA ASN A 37 18.49 -16.73 2.68
C ASN A 37 17.67 -17.90 2.12
N THR A 38 17.36 -18.90 2.96
CA THR A 38 16.68 -20.13 2.53
C THR A 38 15.41 -20.46 3.31
N ASP A 39 15.16 -19.78 4.44
CA ASP A 39 13.95 -19.92 5.24
C ASP A 39 12.93 -18.81 4.96
N ASN A 40 11.67 -19.07 5.30
CA ASN A 40 10.59 -18.15 4.96
C ASN A 40 10.53 -16.89 5.85
N ASP A 41 11.48 -16.67 6.76
CA ASP A 41 11.44 -15.59 7.75
C ASP A 41 11.49 -14.20 7.11
N ARG A 42 12.38 -14.00 6.11
CA ARG A 42 12.48 -12.71 5.40
C ARG A 42 11.25 -12.40 4.56
N LEU A 43 10.66 -13.44 3.96
CA LEU A 43 9.41 -13.32 3.22
C LEU A 43 8.26 -13.00 4.18
N ALA A 44 8.21 -13.65 5.33
CA ALA A 44 7.20 -13.38 6.36
C ALA A 44 7.29 -11.93 6.84
N PHE A 45 8.50 -11.44 7.11
CA PHE A 45 8.70 -10.04 7.48
C PHE A 45 8.16 -9.06 6.42
N LEU A 46 8.48 -9.30 5.14
CA LEU A 46 8.00 -8.47 4.04
C LEU A 46 6.47 -8.52 3.90
N GLY A 47 5.88 -9.71 3.95
CA GLY A 47 4.44 -9.88 3.85
C GLY A 47 3.68 -9.30 5.04
N ARG A 48 4.24 -9.41 6.26
CA ARG A 48 3.68 -8.78 7.45
C ARG A 48 3.62 -7.27 7.30
N ALA A 49 4.69 -6.63 6.83
CA ALA A 49 4.70 -5.19 6.58
C ALA A 49 3.60 -4.76 5.58
N ALA A 50 3.36 -5.55 4.53
CA ALA A 50 2.29 -5.27 3.57
C ALA A 50 0.88 -5.47 4.15
N LEU A 51 0.68 -6.51 4.98
CA LEU A 51 -0.58 -6.77 5.66
C LEU A 51 -0.89 -5.69 6.70
N ASP A 52 0.11 -5.28 7.48
CA ASP A 52 -0.02 -4.18 8.44
C ASP A 52 -0.32 -2.85 7.72
N TYR A 53 0.31 -2.61 6.57
CA TYR A 53 -0.04 -1.46 5.72
C TYR A 53 -1.48 -1.53 5.21
N ALA A 54 -1.94 -2.69 4.76
CA ALA A 54 -3.32 -2.90 4.32
C ALA A 54 -4.34 -2.74 5.46
N LEU A 55 -3.93 -2.98 6.70
CA LEU A 55 -4.72 -2.83 7.91
C LEU A 55 -4.63 -1.42 8.51
N ALA A 56 -3.73 -0.56 8.03
CA ALA A 56 -3.49 0.77 8.58
C ALA A 56 -4.78 1.60 8.66
N GLY A 57 -5.12 2.07 9.86
CA GLY A 57 -6.36 2.79 10.15
C GLY A 57 -7.50 1.92 10.70
N HIS A 58 -7.27 0.62 10.89
CA HIS A 58 -8.17 -0.32 11.53
C HIS A 58 -7.52 -0.96 12.77
N ASP A 59 -8.33 -1.55 13.65
CA ASP A 59 -7.82 -2.28 14.82
C ASP A 59 -7.01 -3.50 14.36
N ALA A 60 -5.74 -3.56 14.78
CA ALA A 60 -4.82 -4.64 14.44
C ALA A 60 -5.01 -5.90 15.29
N GLY A 61 -5.91 -5.85 16.29
CA GLY A 61 -6.21 -6.96 17.18
C GLY A 61 -6.57 -8.25 16.44
N GLY A 62 -5.82 -9.33 16.73
CA GLY A 62 -6.12 -10.68 16.25
C GLY A 62 -5.74 -10.96 14.80
N LEU A 63 -4.90 -10.14 14.16
CA LEU A 63 -4.40 -10.42 12.80
C LEU A 63 -3.77 -11.81 12.71
N ASP A 64 -2.91 -12.18 13.66
CA ASP A 64 -2.21 -13.47 13.67
C ASP A 64 -3.18 -14.66 13.72
N GLU A 65 -4.21 -14.60 14.56
CA GLU A 65 -5.21 -15.67 14.69
C GLU A 65 -6.06 -15.81 13.43
N LYS A 66 -6.38 -14.68 12.79
CA LYS A 66 -7.13 -14.64 11.53
C LYS A 66 -6.30 -15.15 10.36
N LEU A 67 -5.02 -14.78 10.28
CA LEU A 67 -4.07 -15.30 9.30
C LEU A 67 -3.88 -16.81 9.47
N ALA A 68 -3.71 -17.29 10.71
CA ALA A 68 -3.63 -18.72 10.98
C ALA A 68 -4.88 -19.46 10.48
N SER A 69 -6.07 -18.96 10.82
CA SER A 69 -7.34 -19.54 10.37
C SER A 69 -7.47 -19.51 8.84
N CYS A 70 -6.96 -18.47 8.20
CA CYS A 70 -6.91 -18.34 6.75
C CYS A 70 -5.98 -19.37 6.09
N ALA A 71 -4.80 -19.58 6.66
CA ALA A 71 -3.83 -20.58 6.21
C ALA A 71 -4.45 -21.99 6.18
N TYR A 72 -5.20 -22.33 7.23
CA TYR A 72 -5.95 -23.58 7.32
C TYR A 72 -7.11 -23.65 6.33
N SER A 73 -7.81 -22.53 6.10
CA SER A 73 -8.94 -22.47 5.18
C SER A 73 -8.51 -22.64 3.71
N TYR A 74 -7.36 -22.09 3.33
CA TYR A 74 -6.74 -22.38 2.03
C TYR A 74 -6.00 -23.73 2.01
N ASP A 75 -5.82 -24.35 3.18
CA ASP A 75 -5.10 -25.60 3.36
C ASP A 75 -3.69 -25.55 2.75
N ILE A 76 -3.01 -24.41 2.93
CA ILE A 76 -1.62 -24.21 2.49
C ILE A 76 -0.61 -24.77 3.49
N VAL A 77 -1.05 -24.97 4.73
CA VAL A 77 -0.27 -25.50 5.84
C VAL A 77 0.31 -26.89 5.53
N ARG A 78 -0.41 -27.69 4.73
CA ARG A 78 0.04 -29.02 4.28
C ARG A 78 1.37 -29.00 3.51
N PHE A 79 1.66 -27.88 2.84
CA PHE A 79 2.84 -27.70 1.99
C PHE A 79 4.05 -27.19 2.78
N LEU A 80 3.89 -26.85 4.06
CA LEU A 80 5.00 -26.39 4.90
C LEU A 80 6.03 -27.50 5.12
N HIS A 81 7.27 -27.24 4.69
CA HIS A 81 8.42 -28.09 4.93
C HIS A 81 9.06 -27.74 6.27
N VAL A 82 9.00 -28.68 7.21
CA VAL A 82 9.57 -28.59 8.57
C VAL A 82 10.52 -29.77 8.81
N ALA A 83 11.53 -29.62 9.67
CA ALA A 83 12.48 -30.69 9.98
C ALA A 83 11.86 -31.89 10.70
N TRP A 84 10.84 -31.65 11.52
CA TRP A 84 10.19 -32.69 12.32
C TRP A 84 8.68 -32.52 12.25
N ARG A 85 7.98 -33.57 11.83
CA ARG A 85 6.53 -33.71 12.02
C ARG A 85 6.32 -34.81 13.07
N PRO A 86 5.47 -34.61 14.09
CA PRO A 86 5.14 -35.66 15.04
C PRO A 86 4.67 -36.91 14.29
N THR A 87 5.36 -38.03 14.48
CA THR A 87 5.17 -39.30 13.75
C THR A 87 3.79 -39.94 13.96
N ASP A 88 3.02 -39.50 14.96
CA ASP A 88 1.76 -40.15 15.37
C ASP A 88 0.50 -39.51 14.76
N ALA A 89 0.64 -38.60 13.80
CA ALA A 89 -0.52 -37.94 13.20
C ALA A 89 -0.45 -37.93 11.66
N PRO A 90 -0.69 -39.09 11.01
CA PRO A 90 -0.52 -39.26 9.56
C PRO A 90 -1.44 -38.38 8.69
N ASN A 91 -2.43 -37.71 9.29
CA ASN A 91 -3.38 -36.82 8.60
C ASN A 91 -3.58 -35.47 9.31
N SER A 92 -2.75 -35.09 10.29
CA SER A 92 -3.06 -33.88 11.06
C SER A 92 -2.34 -32.64 10.54
N ASN A 93 -3.14 -31.75 9.95
CA ASN A 93 -2.91 -30.31 9.99
C ASN A 93 -2.75 -29.78 11.44
N SER A 94 -2.86 -30.63 12.48
CA SER A 94 -2.72 -30.28 13.89
C SER A 94 -1.27 -30.22 14.40
N ALA A 95 -0.27 -30.55 13.56
CA ALA A 95 1.13 -30.46 13.94
C ALA A 95 1.72 -29.06 13.79
N VAL A 96 1.13 -28.22 12.93
CA VAL A 96 1.60 -26.86 12.73
C VAL A 96 0.92 -25.94 13.74
N SER A 97 1.69 -25.17 14.49
CA SER A 97 1.16 -24.20 15.42
C SER A 97 0.42 -23.09 14.68
N ARG A 98 -0.50 -22.41 15.36
CA ARG A 98 -1.17 -21.22 14.79
C ARG A 98 -0.18 -20.12 14.43
N ALA A 99 0.90 -19.97 15.20
CA ALA A 99 1.95 -18.99 14.92
C ALA A 99 2.66 -19.32 13.59
N GLU A 100 3.03 -20.58 13.36
CA GLU A 100 3.64 -21.02 12.10
C GLU A 100 2.67 -20.89 10.92
N ALA A 101 1.39 -21.20 11.12
CA ALA A 101 0.37 -21.04 10.10
C ALA A 101 0.18 -19.56 9.70
N ALA A 102 0.17 -18.64 10.67
CA ALA A 102 0.11 -17.20 10.41
C ALA A 102 1.36 -16.72 9.66
N ARG A 103 2.55 -17.13 10.13
CA ARG A 103 3.84 -16.81 9.52
C ARG A 103 3.94 -17.33 8.09
N LEU A 104 3.39 -18.51 7.82
CA LEU A 104 3.31 -19.06 6.46
C LEU A 104 2.46 -18.18 5.53
N MET A 105 1.32 -17.67 6.01
CA MET A 105 0.52 -16.72 5.22
C MET A 105 1.26 -15.41 4.97
N GLU A 106 2.00 -14.91 5.95
CA GLU A 106 2.85 -13.73 5.76
C GLU A 106 3.93 -14.02 4.71
N ALA A 107 4.62 -15.16 4.81
CA ALA A 107 5.64 -15.55 3.84
C ALA A 107 5.08 -15.71 2.43
N TYR A 108 3.86 -16.25 2.31
CA TYR A 108 3.16 -16.36 1.04
C TYR A 108 2.91 -14.98 0.41
N VAL A 109 2.39 -14.03 1.18
CA VAL A 109 2.18 -12.64 0.74
C VAL A 109 3.53 -11.99 0.37
N GLY A 110 4.57 -12.21 1.17
CA GLY A 110 5.93 -11.75 0.89
C GLY A 110 6.47 -12.28 -0.45
N ALA A 111 6.25 -13.55 -0.74
CA ALA A 111 6.67 -14.16 -2.00
C ALA A 111 5.91 -13.56 -3.21
N LEU A 112 4.60 -13.31 -3.06
CA LEU A 112 3.81 -12.64 -4.10
C LEU A 112 4.32 -11.22 -4.37
N LEU A 113 4.72 -10.47 -3.32
CA LEU A 113 5.24 -9.11 -3.48
C LEU A 113 6.52 -9.06 -4.31
N LEU A 114 7.38 -10.07 -4.19
CA LEU A 114 8.60 -10.16 -5.00
C LEU A 114 8.33 -10.50 -6.47
N GLU A 115 7.21 -11.16 -6.79
CA GLU A 115 6.84 -11.47 -8.18
C GLU A 115 6.08 -10.32 -8.86
N ALA A 116 5.09 -9.78 -8.18
CA ALA A 116 4.17 -8.80 -8.73
C ALA A 116 3.62 -7.90 -7.62
N GLU A 117 4.39 -6.87 -7.25
CA GLU A 117 4.09 -5.94 -6.15
C GLU A 117 2.63 -5.43 -6.17
N ASN A 118 2.16 -4.92 -7.32
CA ASN A 118 0.83 -4.33 -7.43
C ASN A 118 -0.31 -5.34 -7.20
N GLU A 119 -0.17 -6.55 -7.75
CA GLU A 119 -1.16 -7.63 -7.63
C GLU A 119 -1.16 -8.19 -6.21
N ALA A 120 0.02 -8.37 -5.63
CA ALA A 120 0.20 -8.81 -4.26
C ALA A 120 -0.37 -7.81 -3.25
N MET A 121 -0.17 -6.50 -3.47
CA MET A 121 -0.77 -5.45 -2.64
C MET A 121 -2.29 -5.37 -2.80
N ALA A 122 -2.85 -5.68 -3.96
CA ALA A 122 -4.29 -5.82 -4.14
C ALA A 122 -4.82 -7.02 -3.35
N PHE A 123 -4.19 -8.19 -3.49
CA PHE A 123 -4.54 -9.39 -2.74
C PHE A 123 -4.43 -9.19 -1.22
N ALA A 124 -3.36 -8.59 -0.71
CA ALA A 124 -3.17 -8.32 0.72
C ALA A 124 -4.30 -7.42 1.28
N ARG A 125 -4.70 -6.39 0.54
CA ARG A 125 -5.83 -5.53 0.90
C ARG A 125 -7.14 -6.30 0.92
N ASP A 126 -7.44 -7.09 -0.10
CA ASP A 126 -8.68 -7.86 -0.17
C ASP A 126 -8.74 -8.97 0.89
N LEU A 127 -7.59 -9.56 1.20
CA LEU A 127 -7.44 -10.51 2.28
C LEU A 127 -7.76 -9.87 3.62
N VAL A 128 -7.08 -8.77 3.99
CA VAL A 128 -7.35 -8.03 5.23
C VAL A 128 -8.80 -7.60 5.32
N ARG A 129 -9.39 -7.11 4.22
CA ARG A 129 -10.81 -6.79 4.16
C ARG A 129 -11.69 -7.98 4.49
N SER A 130 -11.44 -9.15 3.90
CA SER A 130 -12.21 -10.35 4.20
C SER A 130 -12.02 -10.81 5.64
N LEU A 131 -10.82 -10.67 6.22
CA LEU A 131 -10.53 -11.10 7.58
C LEU A 131 -11.20 -10.21 8.64
N PHE A 132 -11.34 -8.91 8.35
CA PHE A 132 -11.91 -7.92 9.27
C PHE A 132 -13.32 -7.45 8.87
N ASN A 133 -13.93 -8.06 7.84
CA ASN A 133 -15.22 -7.66 7.28
C ASN A 133 -15.29 -6.15 6.98
N LEU A 134 -14.19 -5.59 6.47
CA LEU A 134 -14.09 -4.16 6.18
C LEU A 134 -14.91 -3.81 4.93
N PRO A 135 -15.49 -2.61 4.87
CA PRO A 135 -16.22 -2.16 3.68
C PRO A 135 -15.30 -2.17 2.45
N SER A 136 -15.90 -2.48 1.28
CA SER A 136 -15.19 -2.37 0.01
C SER A 136 -14.65 -0.96 -0.13
N PRO A 137 -13.44 -0.76 -0.67
CA PRO A 137 -12.95 0.60 -0.88
C PRO A 137 -13.97 1.30 -1.77
N PRO A 138 -14.37 2.55 -1.49
CA PRO A 138 -14.90 3.37 -2.56
C PRO A 138 -13.85 3.33 -3.68
N PRO A 139 -14.24 3.23 -4.97
CA PRO A 139 -13.28 3.27 -6.07
C PRO A 139 -12.35 4.44 -5.80
N LEU A 140 -11.09 4.11 -5.51
CA LEU A 140 -10.11 5.15 -5.22
C LEU A 140 -10.09 6.00 -6.49
N PRO A 141 -10.31 7.33 -6.39
CA PRO A 141 -9.98 8.19 -7.52
C PRO A 141 -8.54 7.83 -7.86
N LEU A 142 -8.31 7.50 -9.14
CA LEU A 142 -6.98 7.16 -9.67
C LEU A 142 -5.96 8.03 -8.95
N PRO A 143 -4.88 7.46 -8.38
CA PRO A 143 -3.80 8.29 -7.88
C PRO A 143 -3.36 9.13 -9.07
N VAL A 144 -3.76 10.40 -9.07
CA VAL A 144 -3.18 11.41 -9.94
C VAL A 144 -1.73 11.35 -9.53
N VAL A 145 -0.89 10.73 -10.37
CA VAL A 145 0.55 10.68 -10.18
C VAL A 145 0.92 12.12 -9.81
N PRO A 146 1.34 12.38 -8.56
CA PRO A 146 1.61 13.74 -8.18
C PRO A 146 2.78 14.13 -9.07
N ALA A 147 2.52 15.04 -10.01
CA ALA A 147 3.59 15.67 -10.77
C ALA A 147 4.65 16.05 -9.74
N LEU A 148 5.87 15.55 -9.88
CA LEU A 148 6.97 15.84 -8.95
C LEU A 148 7.05 17.36 -8.83
N HIS A 149 6.50 17.94 -7.77
CA HIS A 149 6.32 19.38 -7.53
C HIS A 149 5.23 20.08 -8.39
N PRO A 150 3.93 19.86 -8.10
CA PRO A 150 2.85 20.46 -8.88
C PRO A 150 2.76 21.99 -8.70
N THR A 151 3.08 22.50 -7.50
CA THR A 151 3.15 23.95 -7.25
C THR A 151 4.31 24.64 -7.96
N GLY A 152 5.47 23.95 -8.08
CA GLY A 152 6.64 24.48 -8.79
C GLY A 152 6.39 24.56 -10.29
N SER A 153 5.90 23.46 -10.87
CA SER A 153 5.54 23.40 -12.29
C SER A 153 4.51 24.46 -12.69
N LEU A 154 3.50 24.70 -11.83
CA LEU A 154 2.51 25.74 -12.06
C LEU A 154 3.09 27.14 -11.95
N HIS A 155 4.02 27.39 -11.02
CA HIS A 155 4.70 28.67 -10.88
C HIS A 155 5.57 29.01 -12.09
N ASP A 156 6.31 28.02 -12.61
CA ASP A 156 7.15 28.18 -13.79
C ASP A 156 6.30 28.48 -15.02
N LEU A 157 5.18 27.77 -15.19
CA LEU A 157 4.22 28.03 -16.27
C LEU A 157 3.60 29.43 -16.15
N ALA A 158 3.12 29.80 -14.96
CA ALA A 158 2.53 31.12 -14.73
C ALA A 158 3.50 32.25 -15.05
N THR A 159 4.77 32.10 -14.64
CA THR A 159 5.82 33.07 -14.93
C THR A 159 6.06 33.23 -16.43
N ARG A 160 6.09 32.11 -17.20
CA ARG A 160 6.23 32.16 -18.67
C ARG A 160 5.08 32.90 -19.37
N HIS A 161 3.88 32.85 -18.81
CA HIS A 161 2.68 33.48 -19.38
C HIS A 161 2.33 34.84 -18.75
N GLY A 162 3.22 35.43 -17.92
CA GLY A 162 2.95 36.70 -17.25
C GLY A 162 1.73 36.64 -16.32
N ILE A 163 1.48 35.48 -15.71
CA ILE A 163 0.39 35.25 -14.75
C ILE A 163 0.96 35.29 -13.33
N GLN A 164 0.32 36.08 -12.48
CA GLN A 164 0.52 36.07 -11.04
C GLN A 164 -0.44 35.04 -10.40
N LEU A 165 0.14 34.11 -9.63
CA LEU A 165 -0.60 33.15 -8.81
C LEU A 165 -0.85 33.75 -7.42
N ALA A 166 -2.07 33.67 -6.91
CA ALA A 166 -2.39 34.01 -5.53
C ALA A 166 -3.13 32.87 -4.82
N TRP A 167 -2.79 32.67 -3.55
CA TRP A 167 -3.28 31.57 -2.73
C TRP A 167 -4.03 32.11 -1.52
N GLN A 168 -5.25 31.65 -1.32
CA GLN A 168 -6.03 31.92 -0.12
C GLN A 168 -6.19 30.63 0.66
N ASP A 169 -5.56 30.56 1.84
CA ASP A 169 -5.60 29.36 2.67
C ASP A 169 -6.50 29.57 3.89
N SER A 170 -7.39 28.62 4.14
CA SER A 170 -8.25 28.62 5.32
C SER A 170 -8.18 27.26 6.04
N PRO A 171 -8.07 27.25 7.37
CA PRO A 171 -8.24 26.04 8.16
C PRO A 171 -9.73 25.67 8.26
N GLU A 172 -10.03 24.37 8.30
CA GLU A 172 -11.37 23.81 8.52
C GLU A 172 -11.30 22.78 9.67
N GLY A 173 -12.14 22.97 10.71
CA GLY A 173 -12.29 22.06 11.86
C GLY A 173 -12.11 22.72 13.24
N PRO A 174 -12.63 22.11 14.32
CA PRO A 174 -12.52 22.63 15.69
C PRO A 174 -11.12 22.38 16.26
N ASN A 175 -10.52 23.42 16.86
CA ASN A 175 -9.35 23.34 17.75
C ASN A 175 -8.09 22.64 17.19
N HIS A 176 -7.54 23.17 16.09
CA HIS A 176 -6.34 22.75 15.32
C HIS A 176 -6.72 22.00 14.03
N ALA A 177 -6.37 22.58 12.89
CA ALA A 177 -6.90 22.24 11.57
C ALA A 177 -6.65 20.77 11.17
N HIS A 178 -7.66 19.91 11.32
CA HIS A 178 -7.68 18.57 10.71
C HIS A 178 -7.64 18.64 9.18
N ARG A 179 -8.05 19.79 8.61
CA ARG A 179 -8.09 20.03 7.18
C ARG A 179 -7.73 21.47 6.85
N TRP A 180 -6.97 21.63 5.79
CA TRP A 180 -6.62 22.89 5.15
C TRP A 180 -7.28 22.96 3.78
N ILE A 181 -7.87 24.11 3.49
CA ILE A 181 -8.39 24.46 2.18
C ILE A 181 -7.44 25.50 1.59
N SER A 182 -7.05 25.33 0.33
CA SER A 182 -6.30 26.33 -0.42
C SER A 182 -7.01 26.65 -1.73
N VAL A 183 -7.35 27.92 -1.93
CA VAL A 183 -7.98 28.42 -3.14
C VAL A 183 -6.94 29.18 -3.97
N LEU A 184 -6.81 28.78 -5.23
CA LEU A 184 -5.90 29.38 -6.20
C LEU A 184 -6.64 30.38 -7.09
N THR A 185 -6.10 31.59 -7.19
CA THR A 185 -6.55 32.63 -8.12
C THR A 185 -5.44 32.99 -9.09
N LEU A 186 -5.81 33.36 -10.32
CA LEU A 186 -4.87 33.74 -11.38
C LEU A 186 -5.11 35.20 -11.75
N ARG A 187 -4.04 35.96 -11.99
CA ARG A 187 -4.12 37.31 -12.53
C ARG A 187 -3.13 37.46 -13.68
N HIS A 188 -3.62 37.73 -14.88
CA HIS A 188 -2.77 38.00 -16.04
C HIS A 188 -2.29 39.45 -15.98
N ILE A 189 -0.99 39.63 -15.76
CA ILE A 189 -0.36 40.94 -15.51
C ILE A 189 -0.54 41.89 -16.71
N PRO A 190 -0.30 41.48 -17.97
CA PRO A 190 -0.42 42.38 -19.12
C PRO A 190 -1.85 42.89 -19.37
N SER A 191 -2.85 42.02 -19.20
CA SER A 191 -4.26 42.38 -19.47
C SER A 191 -5.02 42.92 -18.25
N GLY A 192 -4.46 42.80 -17.05
CA GLY A 192 -5.16 43.05 -15.79
C GLY A 192 -6.28 42.05 -15.46
N ARG A 193 -6.64 41.13 -16.36
CA ARG A 193 -7.69 40.13 -16.16
C ARG A 193 -7.39 39.25 -14.95
N THR A 194 -8.39 39.07 -14.10
CA THR A 194 -8.30 38.21 -12.91
C THR A 194 -9.33 37.10 -13.06
N TRP A 195 -8.90 35.86 -12.79
CA TRP A 195 -9.79 34.72 -12.69
C TRP A 195 -9.94 34.35 -11.21
N PRO A 196 -11.13 34.57 -10.61
CA PRO A 196 -11.38 34.19 -9.24
C PRO A 196 -11.51 32.67 -9.14
N SER A 197 -10.84 32.09 -8.14
CA SER A 197 -11.00 30.70 -7.68
C SER A 197 -10.95 29.63 -8.79
N ILE A 198 -9.81 29.51 -9.47
CA ILE A 198 -9.60 28.50 -10.54
C ILE A 198 -9.60 27.08 -9.99
N ALA A 199 -9.00 26.87 -8.81
CA ALA A 199 -9.00 25.57 -8.17
C ALA A 199 -9.04 25.70 -6.66
N ARG A 200 -9.69 24.72 -6.03
CA ARG A 200 -9.72 24.53 -4.58
C ARG A 200 -9.09 23.18 -4.29
N GLY A 201 -8.05 23.19 -3.47
CA GLY A 201 -7.39 21.99 -2.97
C GLY A 201 -7.63 21.81 -1.48
N THR A 202 -7.68 20.56 -1.03
CA THR A 202 -7.90 20.24 0.38
C THR A 202 -6.97 19.14 0.86
N ALA A 203 -6.31 19.34 2.01
CA ALA A 203 -5.42 18.33 2.58
C ALA A 203 -5.22 18.53 4.09
N THR A 204 -4.49 17.63 4.73
CA THR A 204 -4.13 17.69 6.16
C THR A 204 -3.09 18.77 6.49
N SER A 205 -2.44 19.37 5.48
CA SER A 205 -1.52 20.50 5.66
C SER A 205 -1.69 21.56 4.57
N LYS A 206 -1.33 22.81 4.89
CA LYS A 206 -1.35 23.94 3.96
C LYS A 206 -0.56 23.66 2.67
N LYS A 207 0.63 23.05 2.80
CA LYS A 207 1.50 22.73 1.65
C LYS A 207 0.85 21.69 0.73
N LEU A 208 0.23 20.66 1.31
CA LEU A 208 -0.47 19.64 0.54
C LEU A 208 -1.77 20.17 -0.09
N ALA A 209 -2.49 21.06 0.58
CA ALA A 209 -3.71 21.67 0.04
C ALA A 209 -3.40 22.51 -1.20
N ARG A 210 -2.28 23.26 -1.19
CA ARG A 210 -1.76 23.98 -2.36
C ARG A 210 -1.31 23.04 -3.48
N ALA A 211 -0.68 21.92 -3.14
CA ALA A 211 -0.27 20.90 -4.11
C ALA A 211 -1.47 20.25 -4.81
N ASP A 212 -2.52 19.90 -4.07
CA ASP A 212 -3.78 19.39 -4.60
C ASP A 212 -4.45 20.41 -5.54
N ALA A 213 -4.53 21.68 -5.12
CA ALA A 213 -5.05 22.75 -5.96
C ALA A 213 -4.23 22.92 -7.27
N ALA A 214 -2.90 22.92 -7.19
CA ALA A 214 -2.04 23.04 -8.37
C ALA A 214 -2.18 21.85 -9.32
N ALA A 215 -2.24 20.62 -8.78
CA ALA A 215 -2.40 19.40 -9.56
C ALA A 215 -3.71 19.36 -10.35
N ARG A 216 -4.75 20.06 -9.87
CA ARG A 216 -6.03 20.21 -10.59
C ARG A 216 -5.96 21.22 -11.73
N VAL A 217 -5.09 22.23 -11.63
CA VAL A 217 -4.95 23.28 -12.65
C VAL A 217 -4.04 22.85 -13.79
N LEU A 218 -2.95 22.14 -13.50
CA LEU A 218 -1.96 21.75 -14.51
C LEU A 218 -2.56 21.05 -15.75
N PRO A 219 -3.50 20.10 -15.64
CA PRO A 219 -4.09 19.42 -16.80
C PRO A 219 -5.01 20.31 -17.65
N VAL A 220 -5.53 21.40 -17.09
CA VAL A 220 -6.48 22.31 -17.74
C VAL A 220 -5.87 23.68 -18.05
N TRP A 221 -4.56 23.84 -17.83
CA TRP A 221 -3.85 25.12 -17.98
C TRP A 221 -4.02 25.73 -19.37
N ASP A 222 -3.84 24.92 -20.41
CA ASP A 222 -3.97 25.38 -21.81
C ASP A 222 -5.40 25.83 -22.12
N SER A 223 -6.40 25.14 -21.57
CA SER A 223 -7.82 25.48 -21.72
C SER A 223 -8.21 26.77 -21.00
N LEU A 224 -7.49 27.17 -19.95
CA LEU A 224 -7.75 28.43 -19.22
C LEU A 224 -7.24 29.67 -19.98
N LEU A 225 -6.28 29.48 -20.88
CA LEU A 225 -5.61 30.54 -21.63
C LEU A 225 -6.23 30.82 -23.00
N ILE A 226 -7.07 29.93 -23.52
CA ILE A 226 -7.79 30.18 -24.77
C ILE A 226 -8.90 31.20 -24.48
N PRO A 227 -8.88 32.39 -25.10
CA PRO A 227 -10.05 33.26 -25.07
C PRO A 227 -11.19 32.50 -25.75
N HIS A 228 -12.27 32.23 -25.03
CA HIS A 228 -13.56 32.00 -25.67
C HIS A 228 -13.85 33.25 -26.52
N VAL A 229 -13.72 33.07 -27.83
CA VAL A 229 -14.32 33.93 -28.85
C VAL A 229 -15.83 33.77 -28.77
#